data_AF-A0A4U5NFB0-F1
#
_entry.id   AF-A0A4U5NFB0-F1
#
_cell.length_a   1.000
_cell.length_b   1.000
_cell.length_c   1.000
_cell.angle_alpha   90.00
_cell.angle_beta   90.00
_cell.angle_gamma   90.00
#
_symmetry.space_group_name_H-M   'P 1'
#
loop_
_entity.id
_entity.type
_entity.pdbx_description
1 polymer ?
#
loop_
_entity_poly.entity_id
_entity_poly.type
_entity_poly.pdbx_seq_one_letter_code
_entity_poly.pdbx_strand_id
1 'polypeptide(L)'
;MTLSERPATPEHTEADLKAIRTVFDRTAPHRMPQCLYTFHTMRGALKGLFPESPVFIFSCNLPDGHGVFLTVRIVKTIAPELSFDTSSMAKNFNEFQDILDEMFDKAHKRFPQLLSGEQRFMFVGQKPLQDCYMNYINTKQNGIYKPQIYPTYLYYMNQEQQEKVLQLDLPLPEGYYFDETNPEVDHKIITKTWIHAKEGDYEQTRSKLTNLPSVLIRHEKDGTVAFEMCHPCEYQNHLFVLPEHRRRGLGNAVEMRLSQLCVK
;
A
#
# COMPACT_ATOMS: atom_id res chain seq x y z
N MET A 1 -17.40 -1.81 -15.14
CA MET A 1 -17.10 -3.19 -14.75
C MET A 1 -17.66 -3.48 -13.36
N THR A 2 -18.62 -4.40 -13.27
CA THR A 2 -19.20 -4.91 -12.02
C THR A 2 -18.19 -5.79 -11.26
N LEU A 3 -18.40 -6.07 -9.96
CA LEU A 3 -17.49 -6.95 -9.18
C LEU A 3 -17.43 -8.38 -9.75
N SER A 4 -18.50 -8.84 -10.41
CA SER A 4 -18.56 -10.17 -11.06
C SER A 4 -17.75 -10.26 -12.35
N GLU A 5 -17.49 -9.12 -13.01
CA GLU A 5 -16.72 -9.06 -14.27
C GLU A 5 -15.21 -8.93 -14.04
N ARG A 6 -14.77 -8.67 -12.79
CA ARG A 6 -13.35 -8.52 -12.48
C ARG A 6 -12.62 -9.86 -12.49
N PRO A 7 -11.37 -9.90 -12.99
CA PRO A 7 -10.53 -11.09 -12.89
C PRO A 7 -10.43 -11.58 -11.44
N ALA A 8 -10.35 -12.90 -11.27
CA ALA A 8 -10.06 -13.49 -9.98
C ALA A 8 -8.70 -12.98 -9.44
N THR A 9 -8.57 -12.94 -8.12
CA THR A 9 -7.28 -12.67 -7.48
C THR A 9 -6.30 -13.77 -7.89
N PRO A 10 -5.16 -13.45 -8.52
CA PRO A 10 -4.20 -14.44 -8.99
C PRO A 10 -3.42 -15.05 -7.82
N GLU A 11 -3.16 -16.35 -7.84
CA GLU A 11 -2.36 -17.03 -6.82
C GLU A 11 -0.85 -16.99 -7.12
N HIS A 12 -0.04 -17.10 -6.07
CA HIS A 12 1.41 -17.24 -6.22
C HIS A 12 1.79 -18.63 -6.72
N THR A 13 2.76 -18.66 -7.62
CA THR A 13 3.55 -19.86 -7.92
C THR A 13 4.80 -19.92 -7.03
N GLU A 14 5.45 -21.08 -6.94
CA GLU A 14 6.76 -21.21 -6.28
C GLU A 14 7.81 -20.25 -6.85
N ALA A 15 7.76 -19.99 -8.17
CA ALA A 15 8.63 -19.03 -8.82
C ALA A 15 8.38 -17.60 -8.34
N ASP A 16 7.11 -17.24 -8.10
CA ASP A 16 6.73 -15.91 -7.59
C ASP A 16 7.29 -15.71 -6.17
N LEU A 17 7.08 -16.69 -5.27
CA LEU A 17 7.61 -16.61 -3.91
C LEU A 17 9.13 -16.55 -3.87
N LYS A 18 9.82 -17.31 -4.74
CA LYS A 18 11.27 -17.25 -4.88
C LYS A 18 11.75 -15.88 -5.36
N ALA A 19 11.05 -15.26 -6.30
CA ALA A 19 11.36 -13.91 -6.77
C ALA A 19 11.20 -12.88 -5.64
N ILE A 20 10.11 -12.96 -4.87
CA ILE A 20 9.86 -12.07 -3.71
C ILE A 20 11.00 -12.21 -2.69
N ARG A 21 11.38 -13.42 -2.29
CA ARG A 21 12.49 -13.64 -1.34
C ARG A 21 13.81 -13.04 -1.85
N THR A 22 14.12 -13.27 -3.12
CA THR A 22 15.37 -12.78 -3.73
C THR A 22 15.46 -11.25 -3.70
N VAL A 23 14.34 -10.55 -3.94
CA VAL A 23 14.31 -9.09 -3.92
C VAL A 23 14.25 -8.55 -2.48
N PHE A 24 13.51 -9.21 -1.59
CA PHE A 24 13.38 -8.83 -0.17
C PHE A 24 14.74 -8.69 0.53
N ASP A 25 15.64 -9.66 0.35
CA ASP A 25 16.97 -9.61 0.95
C ASP A 25 17.85 -8.50 0.36
N ARG A 26 17.62 -8.12 -0.90
CA ARG A 26 18.34 -7.04 -1.57
C ARG A 26 17.88 -5.66 -1.10
N THR A 27 16.58 -5.48 -0.88
CA THR A 27 15.97 -4.19 -0.53
C THR A 27 15.90 -3.93 0.97
N ALA A 28 16.63 -4.67 1.80
CA ALA A 28 16.62 -4.47 3.24
C ALA A 28 16.91 -3.00 3.62
N PRO A 29 16.24 -2.39 4.62
CA PRO A 29 16.34 -0.96 4.90
C PRO A 29 17.76 -0.46 5.18
N HIS A 30 18.60 -1.29 5.79
CA HIS A 30 20.02 -0.99 6.04
C HIS A 30 20.89 -0.98 4.77
N ARG A 31 20.37 -1.51 3.64
CA ARG A 31 21.04 -1.54 2.33
C ARG A 31 20.45 -0.52 1.36
N MET A 32 19.11 -0.41 1.33
CA MET A 32 18.36 0.42 0.38
C MET A 32 17.22 1.17 1.08
N PRO A 33 17.52 2.20 1.90
CA PRO A 33 16.49 3.00 2.59
C PRO A 33 15.51 3.71 1.66
N GLN A 34 15.83 3.86 0.38
CA GLN A 34 14.97 4.41 -0.66
C GLN A 34 13.94 3.41 -1.21
N CYS A 35 14.03 2.13 -0.84
CA CYS A 35 13.11 1.05 -1.26
C CYS A 35 12.21 0.54 -0.13
N LEU A 36 11.93 1.40 0.88
CA LEU A 36 11.13 1.03 2.05
C LEU A 36 9.75 0.48 1.67
N TYR A 37 9.08 1.10 0.69
CA TYR A 37 7.74 0.69 0.29
C TYR A 37 7.75 -0.75 -0.26
N THR A 38 8.66 -1.04 -1.20
CA THR A 38 8.83 -2.38 -1.77
C THR A 38 9.25 -3.39 -0.71
N PHE A 39 10.18 -3.03 0.19
CA PHE A 39 10.60 -3.90 1.28
C PHE A 39 9.44 -4.32 2.19
N HIS A 40 8.65 -3.36 2.67
CA HIS A 40 7.51 -3.60 3.55
C HIS A 40 6.39 -4.38 2.84
N THR A 41 6.14 -4.09 1.56
CA THR A 41 5.18 -4.85 0.74
C THR A 41 5.57 -6.33 0.62
N MET A 42 6.84 -6.62 0.33
CA MET A 42 7.32 -8.00 0.22
C MET A 42 7.36 -8.71 1.58
N ARG A 43 7.69 -8.00 2.67
CA ARG A 43 7.64 -8.55 4.03
C ARG A 43 6.25 -9.09 4.34
N GLY A 44 5.21 -8.33 4.00
CA GLY A 44 3.82 -8.68 4.29
C GLY A 44 3.38 -9.89 3.48
N ALA A 45 3.77 -9.93 2.21
CA ALA A 45 3.54 -11.08 1.34
C ALA A 45 4.21 -12.37 1.85
N LEU A 46 5.49 -12.30 2.25
CA LEU A 46 6.25 -13.46 2.75
C LEU A 46 5.71 -13.99 4.08
N LYS A 47 5.14 -13.12 4.91
CA LYS A 47 4.46 -13.48 6.17
C LYS A 47 3.04 -13.99 5.95
N GLY A 48 2.48 -13.85 4.74
CA GLY A 48 1.09 -14.21 4.46
C GLY A 48 0.09 -13.33 5.21
N LEU A 49 0.43 -12.07 5.52
CA LEU A 49 -0.42 -11.20 6.35
C LEU A 49 -1.75 -10.84 5.69
N PHE A 50 -1.84 -10.90 4.36
CA PHE A 50 -3.05 -10.50 3.64
C PHE A 50 -3.24 -11.35 2.37
N PRO A 51 -3.70 -12.61 2.49
CA PRO A 51 -3.76 -13.56 1.38
C PRO A 51 -4.70 -13.11 0.25
N GLU A 52 -5.68 -12.26 0.54
CA GLU A 52 -6.62 -11.72 -0.45
C GLU A 52 -5.95 -10.70 -1.40
N SER A 53 -4.72 -10.27 -1.11
CA SER A 53 -3.94 -9.36 -1.94
C SER A 53 -2.50 -9.83 -2.15
N PRO A 54 -2.30 -10.86 -2.99
CA PRO A 54 -0.99 -11.34 -3.34
C PRO A 54 -0.18 -10.26 -4.08
N VAL A 55 1.12 -10.24 -3.79
CA VAL A 55 2.11 -9.31 -4.34
C VAL A 55 2.99 -10.05 -5.33
N PHE A 56 3.18 -9.51 -6.52
CA PHE A 56 4.12 -10.04 -7.51
C PHE A 56 5.26 -9.04 -7.69
N ILE A 57 6.48 -9.52 -7.87
CA ILE A 57 7.65 -8.65 -8.06
C ILE A 57 8.28 -8.88 -9.43
N PHE A 58 8.61 -7.78 -10.09
CA PHE A 58 9.43 -7.74 -11.29
C PHE A 58 10.61 -6.83 -10.99
N SER A 59 11.79 -7.20 -11.49
CA SER A 59 12.99 -6.40 -11.25
C SER A 59 13.95 -6.47 -12.42
N CYS A 60 14.67 -5.39 -12.64
CA CYS A 60 15.82 -5.33 -13.54
C CYS A 60 17.00 -4.62 -12.84
N ASN A 61 18.20 -4.77 -13.39
CA ASN A 61 19.36 -4.00 -12.99
C ASN A 61 19.67 -3.00 -14.09
N LEU A 62 19.98 -1.77 -13.71
CA LEU A 62 20.43 -0.72 -14.59
C LEU A 62 21.94 -0.87 -14.87
N PRO A 63 22.46 -0.22 -15.93
CA PRO A 63 23.89 -0.23 -16.24
C PRO A 63 24.78 0.35 -15.13
N ASP A 64 24.22 1.22 -14.28
CA ASP A 64 24.90 1.79 -13.10
C ASP A 64 25.00 0.80 -11.92
N GLY A 65 24.50 -0.43 -12.08
CA GLY A 65 24.52 -1.49 -11.06
C GLY A 65 23.36 -1.44 -10.07
N HIS A 66 22.48 -0.44 -10.16
CA HIS A 66 21.34 -0.30 -9.26
C HIS A 66 20.13 -1.10 -9.73
N GLY A 67 19.34 -1.61 -8.77
CA GLY A 67 18.09 -2.32 -9.06
C GLY A 67 16.90 -1.38 -9.24
N VAL A 68 15.98 -1.75 -10.12
CA VAL A 68 14.62 -1.20 -10.22
C VAL A 68 13.65 -2.33 -9.89
N PHE A 69 12.63 -2.01 -9.10
CA PHE A 69 11.67 -2.96 -8.55
C PHE A 69 10.24 -2.48 -8.86
N LEU A 70 9.45 -3.36 -9.44
CA LEU A 70 8.03 -3.17 -9.70
C LEU A 70 7.24 -4.22 -8.92
N THR A 71 6.44 -3.79 -7.94
CA THR A 71 5.45 -4.67 -7.31
C THR A 71 4.09 -4.51 -7.99
N VAL A 72 3.40 -5.62 -8.22
CA VAL A 72 2.02 -5.63 -8.73
C VAL A 72 1.12 -6.33 -7.72
N ARG A 73 0.02 -5.67 -7.34
CA ARG A 73 -1.05 -6.23 -6.50
C ARG A 73 -2.35 -6.18 -7.26
N ILE A 74 -3.00 -7.33 -7.40
CA ILE A 74 -4.30 -7.46 -8.07
C ILE A 74 -5.27 -8.05 -7.08
N VAL A 75 -6.30 -7.28 -6.74
CA VAL A 75 -7.37 -7.71 -5.84
C VAL A 75 -8.67 -7.62 -6.61
N LYS A 76 -9.51 -8.65 -6.51
CA LYS A 76 -10.81 -8.67 -7.17
C LYS A 76 -11.68 -7.45 -6.80
N THR A 77 -11.64 -7.02 -5.53
CA THR A 77 -12.60 -6.03 -5.01
C THR A 77 -12.23 -4.58 -5.28
N ILE A 78 -10.94 -4.25 -5.45
CA ILE A 78 -10.46 -2.88 -5.66
C ILE A 78 -9.61 -2.73 -6.93
N ALA A 79 -9.19 -1.51 -7.25
CA ALA A 79 -8.28 -1.27 -8.36
C ALA A 79 -6.92 -1.96 -8.09
N PRO A 80 -6.26 -2.55 -9.09
CA PRO A 80 -4.88 -3.00 -8.96
C PRO A 80 -3.96 -1.86 -8.53
N GLU A 81 -2.90 -2.22 -7.83
CA GLU A 81 -1.88 -1.29 -7.35
C GLU A 81 -0.53 -1.73 -7.87
N LEU A 82 0.19 -0.78 -8.46
CA LEU A 82 1.56 -0.95 -8.92
C LEU A 82 2.45 -0.01 -8.12
N SER A 83 3.59 -0.52 -7.65
CA SER A 83 4.58 0.31 -6.96
C SER A 83 5.96 0.20 -7.59
N PHE A 84 6.70 1.31 -7.59
CA PHE A 84 8.01 1.43 -8.20
C PHE A 84 9.03 2.01 -7.20
N ASP A 85 10.07 1.25 -6.94
CA ASP A 85 11.23 1.72 -6.18
C ASP A 85 12.53 1.40 -6.92
N THR A 86 13.57 2.18 -6.62
CA THR A 86 14.91 1.91 -7.10
C THR A 86 15.93 2.40 -6.10
N SER A 87 17.08 1.73 -6.10
CA SER A 87 18.25 2.18 -5.36
C SER A 87 19.07 3.25 -6.09
N SER A 88 18.80 3.51 -7.38
CA SER A 88 19.58 4.46 -8.18
C SER A 88 19.28 5.91 -7.77
N MET A 89 20.29 6.75 -7.87
CA MET A 89 20.18 8.20 -7.72
C MET A 89 20.05 8.92 -9.08
N ALA A 90 19.87 8.16 -10.17
CA ALA A 90 19.65 8.70 -11.49
C ALA A 90 18.47 9.68 -11.51
N LYS A 91 18.64 10.81 -12.21
CA LYS A 91 17.58 11.82 -12.34
C LYS A 91 16.72 11.62 -13.59
N ASN A 92 17.25 10.88 -14.57
CA ASN A 92 16.60 10.66 -15.86
C ASN A 92 16.58 9.17 -16.18
N PHE A 93 15.46 8.51 -15.89
CA PHE A 93 15.30 7.08 -16.18
C PHE A 93 14.94 6.79 -17.65
N ASN A 94 14.63 7.82 -18.45
CA ASN A 94 14.33 7.63 -19.87
C ASN A 94 15.55 7.10 -20.66
N GLU A 95 16.77 7.33 -20.18
CA GLU A 95 18.00 6.74 -20.75
C GLU A 95 18.04 5.22 -20.61
N PHE A 96 17.23 4.66 -19.70
CA PHE A 96 17.12 3.23 -19.45
C PHE A 96 15.78 2.65 -19.92
N GLN A 97 15.02 3.38 -20.76
CA GLN A 97 13.66 3.00 -21.15
C GLN A 97 13.59 1.59 -21.73
N ASP A 98 14.54 1.18 -22.59
CA ASP A 98 14.53 -0.17 -23.19
C ASP A 98 14.60 -1.29 -22.13
N ILE A 99 15.40 -1.10 -21.07
CA ILE A 99 15.54 -2.06 -19.97
C ILE A 99 14.28 -2.08 -19.11
N LEU A 100 13.69 -0.90 -18.89
CA LEU A 100 12.43 -0.76 -18.14
C LEU A 100 11.26 -1.38 -18.90
N ASP A 101 11.18 -1.17 -20.22
CA ASP A 101 10.16 -1.72 -21.10
C ASP A 101 10.19 -3.25 -21.10
N GLU A 102 11.37 -3.88 -21.08
CA GLU A 102 11.47 -5.34 -20.96
C GLU A 102 10.88 -5.84 -19.63
N MET A 103 11.12 -5.11 -18.53
CA MET A 103 10.53 -5.43 -17.23
C MET A 103 9.01 -5.23 -17.24
N PHE A 104 8.52 -4.15 -17.86
CA PHE A 104 7.10 -3.86 -17.98
C PHE A 104 6.38 -4.88 -18.87
N ASP A 105 6.97 -5.26 -20.01
CA ASP A 105 6.44 -6.29 -20.90
C ASP A 105 6.30 -7.64 -20.17
N LYS A 106 7.25 -8.01 -19.28
CA LYS A 106 7.12 -9.21 -18.42
C LYS A 106 5.92 -9.11 -17.48
N ALA A 107 5.74 -7.96 -16.83
CA ALA A 107 4.60 -7.73 -15.95
C ALA A 107 3.27 -7.80 -16.71
N HIS A 108 3.18 -7.19 -17.88
CA HIS A 108 1.98 -7.19 -18.71
C HIS A 108 1.71 -8.51 -19.42
N LYS A 109 2.73 -9.30 -19.74
CA LYS A 109 2.56 -10.67 -20.21
C LYS A 109 1.90 -11.54 -19.13
N ARG A 110 2.26 -11.33 -17.86
CA ARG A 110 1.65 -12.03 -16.72
C ARG A 110 0.24 -11.48 -16.41
N PHE A 111 0.07 -10.17 -16.53
CA PHE A 111 -1.16 -9.46 -16.18
C PHE A 111 -1.67 -8.59 -17.36
N PRO A 112 -2.16 -9.22 -18.44
CA PRO A 112 -2.58 -8.50 -19.66
C PRO A 112 -3.74 -7.53 -19.40
N GLN A 113 -4.56 -7.78 -18.37
CA GLN A 113 -5.65 -6.89 -17.98
C GLN A 113 -5.19 -5.47 -17.63
N LEU A 114 -3.92 -5.30 -17.22
CA LEU A 114 -3.35 -3.98 -16.93
C LEU A 114 -3.18 -3.10 -18.18
N LEU A 115 -3.23 -3.68 -19.39
CA LEU A 115 -3.20 -2.93 -20.67
C LEU A 115 -4.59 -2.73 -21.30
N SER A 116 -5.65 -3.31 -20.75
CA SER A 116 -6.99 -3.33 -21.39
C SER A 116 -7.64 -1.95 -21.61
N GLY A 117 -7.09 -0.87 -21.05
CA GLY A 117 -7.62 0.50 -21.17
C GLY A 117 -8.88 0.77 -20.32
N GLU A 118 -9.65 -0.27 -19.99
CA GLU A 118 -10.85 -0.19 -19.15
C GLU A 118 -10.53 -0.22 -17.65
N GLN A 119 -9.41 -0.84 -17.29
CA GLN A 119 -9.00 -1.01 -15.90
C GLN A 119 -8.28 0.24 -15.39
N ARG A 120 -8.82 0.82 -14.31
CA ARG A 120 -8.08 1.80 -13.49
C ARG A 120 -7.17 1.06 -12.51
N PHE A 121 -5.96 1.55 -12.33
CA PHE A 121 -4.99 1.10 -11.34
C PHE A 121 -4.34 2.31 -10.67
N MET A 122 -3.77 2.08 -9.49
CA MET A 122 -3.03 3.07 -8.71
C MET A 122 -1.54 2.88 -8.90
N PHE A 123 -0.80 3.99 -9.03
CA PHE A 123 0.66 4.00 -8.99
C PHE A 123 1.16 4.61 -7.70
N VAL A 124 2.13 3.94 -7.08
CA VAL A 124 2.83 4.43 -5.89
C VAL A 124 4.35 4.35 -6.14
N GLY A 125 5.12 5.27 -5.59
CA GLY A 125 6.59 5.21 -5.65
C GLY A 125 7.24 6.45 -6.24
N GLN A 126 8.46 6.30 -6.77
CA GLN A 126 9.28 7.43 -7.19
C GLN A 126 8.85 8.00 -8.54
N LYS A 127 8.63 9.33 -8.60
CA LYS A 127 8.08 10.03 -9.78
C LYS A 127 8.83 9.76 -11.11
N PRO A 128 10.18 9.73 -11.16
CA PRO A 128 10.88 9.45 -12.42
C PRO A 128 10.57 8.07 -13.01
N LEU A 129 10.40 7.03 -12.19
CA LEU A 129 10.01 5.70 -12.64
C LEU A 129 8.54 5.65 -13.07
N GLN A 130 7.67 6.35 -12.33
CA GLN A 130 6.27 6.49 -12.74
C GLN A 130 6.16 7.14 -14.12
N ASP A 131 7.00 8.13 -14.43
CA ASP A 131 7.03 8.78 -15.74
C ASP A 131 7.42 7.81 -16.86
N CYS A 132 8.45 6.98 -16.66
CA CYS A 132 8.82 5.94 -17.61
C CYS A 132 7.69 4.92 -17.85
N TYR A 133 6.99 4.50 -16.80
CA TYR A 133 5.85 3.60 -16.95
C TYR A 133 4.64 4.27 -17.61
N MET A 134 4.38 5.54 -17.30
CA MET A 134 3.32 6.33 -17.95
C MET A 134 3.59 6.52 -19.45
N ASN A 135 4.85 6.70 -19.84
CA ASN A 135 5.25 6.74 -21.25
C ASN A 135 5.04 5.37 -21.92
N TYR A 136 5.47 4.29 -21.26
CA TYR A 136 5.27 2.93 -21.73
C TYR A 136 3.77 2.63 -21.96
N ILE A 137 2.91 2.88 -20.98
CA ILE A 137 1.49 2.54 -21.09
C ILE A 137 0.76 3.40 -22.11
N ASN A 138 1.11 4.68 -22.22
CA ASN A 138 0.57 5.55 -23.26
C ASN A 138 0.94 5.06 -24.65
N THR A 139 2.18 4.59 -24.85
CA THR A 139 2.60 3.98 -26.11
C THR A 139 1.78 2.73 -26.42
N LYS A 140 1.62 1.82 -25.45
CA LYS A 140 0.86 0.57 -25.63
C LYS A 140 -0.64 0.79 -25.81
N GLN A 141 -1.19 1.90 -25.31
CA GLN A 141 -2.61 2.24 -25.37
C GLN A 141 -2.93 3.38 -26.35
N ASN A 142 -2.03 3.69 -27.30
CA ASN A 142 -2.24 4.75 -28.30
C ASN A 142 -2.65 6.12 -27.71
N GLY A 143 -2.07 6.50 -26.57
CA GLY A 143 -2.27 7.78 -25.91
C GLY A 143 -3.61 7.95 -25.17
N ILE A 144 -4.35 6.86 -24.94
CA ILE A 144 -5.66 6.92 -24.26
C ILE A 144 -5.51 7.11 -22.74
N TYR A 145 -4.39 6.71 -22.15
CA TYR A 145 -4.19 6.73 -20.70
C TYR A 145 -4.08 8.16 -20.15
N LYS A 146 -4.91 8.48 -19.15
CA LYS A 146 -4.92 9.80 -18.48
C LYS A 146 -4.72 9.63 -16.98
N PRO A 147 -3.53 9.94 -16.43
CA PRO A 147 -3.27 9.83 -15.00
C PRO A 147 -3.94 10.98 -14.24
N GLN A 148 -4.35 10.68 -13.00
CA GLN A 148 -4.63 11.71 -12.00
C GLN A 148 -3.53 11.65 -10.94
N ILE A 149 -2.82 12.76 -10.76
CA ILE A 149 -1.61 12.81 -9.93
C ILE A 149 -1.97 13.37 -8.56
N TYR A 150 -1.59 12.62 -7.52
CA TYR A 150 -1.75 13.02 -6.12
C TYR A 150 -0.38 12.98 -5.43
N PRO A 151 0.31 14.13 -5.30
CA PRO A 151 1.58 14.19 -4.59
C PRO A 151 1.42 13.70 -3.16
N THR A 152 2.23 12.71 -2.78
CA THR A 152 2.19 12.06 -1.47
C THR A 152 3.61 11.95 -0.94
N TYR A 153 3.78 12.12 0.37
CA TYR A 153 5.06 11.94 1.04
C TYR A 153 5.01 10.67 1.88
N LEU A 154 6.08 9.88 1.80
CA LEU A 154 6.27 8.74 2.68
C LEU A 154 7.09 9.18 3.89
N TYR A 155 6.48 9.10 5.07
CA TYR A 155 7.16 9.29 6.35
C TYR A 155 7.52 7.93 6.92
N TYR A 156 8.67 7.83 7.58
CA TYR A 156 9.11 6.63 8.26
C TYR A 156 9.75 6.98 9.59
N MET A 157 9.69 6.04 10.53
CA MET A 157 10.40 6.14 11.79
C MET A 157 11.73 5.41 11.68
N ASN A 158 12.82 6.10 12.03
CA ASN A 158 14.10 5.43 12.30
C ASN A 158 14.03 4.64 13.62
N GLN A 159 15.07 3.86 13.92
CA GLN A 159 15.07 3.00 15.12
C GLN A 159 14.89 3.79 16.43
N GLU A 160 15.57 4.92 16.59
CA GLU A 160 15.43 5.76 17.79
C GLU A 160 13.99 6.27 17.97
N GLN A 161 13.32 6.65 16.87
CA GLN A 161 11.92 7.08 16.90
C GLN A 161 10.98 5.93 17.24
N GLN A 162 11.23 4.73 16.72
CA GLN A 162 10.46 3.53 17.05
C GLN A 162 10.56 3.20 18.55
N GLU A 163 11.77 3.26 19.12
CA GLU A 163 11.99 3.06 20.56
C GLU A 163 11.25 4.09 21.42
N LYS A 164 11.24 5.37 21.01
CA LYS A 164 10.47 6.43 21.69
C LYS A 164 8.98 6.15 21.68
N VAL A 165 8.42 5.75 20.52
CA VAL A 165 6.99 5.47 20.39
C VAL A 165 6.54 4.31 21.30
N LEU A 166 7.38 3.27 21.45
CA LEU A 166 7.08 2.14 22.35
C LEU A 166 6.98 2.54 23.83
N GLN A 167 7.59 3.66 24.22
CA GLN A 167 7.59 4.16 25.59
C GLN A 167 6.52 5.22 25.85
N LEU A 168 5.79 5.67 24.82
CA LEU A 168 4.74 6.69 24.98
C LEU A 168 3.56 6.15 25.77
N ASP A 169 3.18 6.91 26.80
CA ASP A 169 1.84 6.84 27.37
C ASP A 169 0.88 7.64 26.47
N LEU A 170 -0.30 7.09 26.22
CA LEU A 170 -1.29 7.63 25.29
C LEU A 170 -2.61 7.89 26.03
N PRO A 171 -2.65 8.85 26.96
CA PRO A 171 -3.87 9.16 27.69
C PRO A 171 -4.93 9.74 26.75
N LEU A 172 -6.17 9.32 26.95
CA LEU A 172 -7.32 9.84 26.23
C LEU A 172 -8.15 10.76 27.14
N PRO A 173 -8.88 11.74 26.58
CA PRO A 173 -9.82 12.54 27.35
C PRO A 173 -10.92 11.68 27.98
N GLU A 174 -11.56 12.19 29.03
CA GLU A 174 -12.69 11.53 29.69
C GLU A 174 -13.80 11.14 28.67
N GLY A 175 -14.33 9.93 28.82
CA GLY A 175 -15.35 9.35 27.94
C GLY A 175 -14.82 8.73 26.64
N TYR A 176 -13.51 8.78 26.39
CA TYR A 176 -12.86 8.14 25.24
C TYR A 176 -11.97 6.98 25.70
N TYR A 177 -11.99 5.88 24.95
CA TYR A 177 -11.15 4.72 25.24
C TYR A 177 -10.69 4.04 23.94
N PHE A 178 -9.50 3.44 23.98
CA PHE A 178 -9.06 2.53 22.94
C PHE A 178 -9.87 1.24 23.04
N ASP A 179 -10.24 0.68 21.89
CA ASP A 179 -10.98 -0.57 21.83
C ASP A 179 -10.51 -1.46 20.68
N GLU A 180 -10.85 -2.73 20.76
CA GLU A 180 -10.61 -3.70 19.69
C GLU A 180 -11.58 -3.50 18.52
N THR A 181 -11.09 -3.86 17.33
CA THR A 181 -11.89 -3.82 16.11
C THR A 181 -12.87 -4.97 16.06
N ASN A 182 -14.11 -4.67 15.66
CA ASN A 182 -15.09 -5.66 15.25
C ASN A 182 -15.29 -5.55 13.73
N PRO A 183 -14.68 -6.43 12.92
CA PRO A 183 -14.76 -6.35 11.46
C PRO A 183 -16.19 -6.33 10.90
N GLU A 184 -17.16 -6.98 11.56
CA GLU A 184 -18.56 -7.02 11.10
C GLU A 184 -19.33 -5.70 11.27
N VAL A 185 -18.85 -4.86 12.18
CA VAL A 185 -19.50 -3.59 12.56
C VAL A 185 -18.68 -2.41 12.07
N ASP A 186 -17.39 -2.37 12.40
CA ASP A 186 -16.55 -1.19 12.23
C ASP A 186 -16.16 -0.93 10.76
N HIS A 187 -16.14 -1.96 9.90
CA HIS A 187 -15.88 -1.75 8.46
C HIS A 187 -16.87 -0.77 7.81
N LYS A 188 -18.13 -0.74 8.28
CA LYS A 188 -19.17 0.12 7.73
C LYS A 188 -18.91 1.59 8.03
N ILE A 189 -18.63 1.93 9.29
CA ILE A 189 -18.39 3.32 9.67
C ILE A 189 -17.10 3.84 9.04
N ILE A 190 -16.06 3.01 9.02
CA ILE A 190 -14.77 3.34 8.43
C ILE A 190 -14.91 3.59 6.92
N THR A 191 -15.54 2.69 6.18
CA THR A 191 -15.68 2.82 4.73
C THR A 191 -16.59 3.99 4.35
N LYS A 192 -17.60 4.32 5.17
CA LYS A 192 -18.48 5.47 4.96
C LYS A 192 -17.75 6.83 5.02
N THR A 193 -16.56 6.91 5.62
CA THR A 193 -15.79 8.16 5.62
C THR A 193 -15.04 8.39 4.30
N TRP A 194 -15.03 7.41 3.38
CA TRP A 194 -14.41 7.55 2.07
C TRP A 194 -15.40 8.17 1.08
N ILE A 195 -15.08 9.38 0.60
CA ILE A 195 -15.92 10.10 -0.38
C ILE A 195 -16.08 9.30 -1.69
N HIS A 196 -15.12 8.43 -2.00
CA HIS A 196 -15.09 7.64 -3.24
C HIS A 196 -15.26 6.14 -3.03
N ALA A 197 -15.68 5.70 -1.84
CA ALA A 197 -15.91 4.28 -1.58
C ALA A 197 -16.97 3.68 -2.51
N LYS A 198 -16.74 2.42 -2.85
CA LYS A 198 -17.59 1.54 -3.64
C LYS A 198 -17.78 0.23 -2.87
N GLU A 199 -18.63 -0.63 -3.39
CA GLU A 199 -18.96 -1.91 -2.74
C GLU A 199 -17.73 -2.75 -2.39
N GLY A 200 -16.74 -2.82 -3.28
CA GLY A 200 -15.51 -3.57 -3.03
C GLY A 200 -14.64 -3.02 -1.89
N ASP A 201 -14.82 -1.76 -1.51
CA ASP A 201 -14.07 -1.13 -0.42
C ASP A 201 -14.57 -1.58 0.96
N TYR A 202 -15.85 -1.95 1.09
CA TYR A 202 -16.39 -2.52 2.33
C TYR A 202 -15.76 -3.87 2.65
N GLU A 203 -15.72 -4.76 1.64
CA GLU A 203 -15.07 -6.07 1.78
C GLU A 203 -13.57 -5.92 2.05
N GLN A 204 -12.89 -5.00 1.35
CA GLN A 204 -11.48 -4.77 1.60
C GLN A 204 -11.22 -4.25 3.02
N THR A 205 -12.05 -3.31 3.50
CA THR A 205 -11.92 -2.79 4.87
C THR A 205 -12.16 -3.88 5.90
N ARG A 206 -13.20 -4.71 5.72
CA ARG A 206 -13.47 -5.87 6.59
C ARG A 206 -12.28 -6.83 6.65
N SER A 207 -11.69 -7.19 5.50
CA SER A 207 -10.47 -8.02 5.47
C SER A 207 -9.29 -7.33 6.18
N LYS A 208 -9.07 -6.02 5.98
CA LYS A 208 -7.99 -5.28 6.66
C LYS A 208 -8.14 -5.34 8.18
N LEU A 209 -9.33 -5.10 8.71
CA LEU A 209 -9.60 -5.18 10.15
C LEU A 209 -9.42 -6.60 10.72
N THR A 210 -9.61 -7.62 9.89
CA THR A 210 -9.44 -9.03 10.30
C THR A 210 -7.98 -9.44 10.34
N ASN A 211 -7.20 -9.00 9.35
CA ASN A 211 -5.88 -9.57 9.08
C ASN A 211 -4.71 -8.64 9.46
N LEU A 212 -4.94 -7.32 9.59
CA LEU A 212 -3.89 -6.33 9.78
C LEU A 212 -4.10 -5.51 11.05
N PRO A 213 -3.01 -4.97 11.64
CA PRO A 213 -3.12 -4.05 12.76
C PRO A 213 -4.05 -2.87 12.44
N SER A 214 -4.90 -2.54 13.39
CA SER A 214 -5.83 -1.42 13.31
C SER A 214 -6.14 -0.93 14.71
N VAL A 215 -6.45 0.35 14.83
CA VAL A 215 -6.75 0.98 16.11
C VAL A 215 -8.02 1.79 15.97
N LEU A 216 -8.86 1.71 17.00
CA LEU A 216 -10.06 2.52 17.15
C LEU A 216 -9.99 3.25 18.48
N ILE A 217 -10.60 4.43 18.51
CA ILE A 217 -11.08 5.06 19.74
C ILE A 217 -12.60 5.10 19.66
N ARG A 218 -13.24 4.67 20.75
CA ARG A 218 -14.67 4.82 20.95
C ARG A 218 -14.96 5.94 21.94
N HIS A 219 -16.12 6.57 21.77
CA HIS A 219 -16.73 7.46 22.74
C HIS A 219 -17.95 6.74 23.35
N GLU A 220 -18.15 6.86 24.67
CA GLU A 220 -19.20 6.15 25.41
C GLU A 220 -20.61 6.27 24.80
N LYS A 221 -20.91 7.40 24.16
CA LYS A 221 -22.25 7.69 23.60
C LYS A 221 -22.37 7.39 22.11
N ASP A 222 -21.27 7.53 21.37
CA ASP A 222 -21.30 7.62 19.90
C ASP A 222 -20.66 6.41 19.21
N GLY A 223 -20.04 5.51 19.98
CA GLY A 223 -19.33 4.36 19.43
C GLY A 223 -18.00 4.78 18.79
N THR A 224 -17.65 4.23 17.63
CA THR A 224 -16.37 4.50 16.94
C THR A 224 -16.27 5.93 16.44
N VAL A 225 -15.24 6.68 16.88
CA VAL A 225 -15.10 8.11 16.58
C VAL A 225 -13.75 8.49 15.95
N ALA A 226 -12.72 7.68 16.15
CA ALA A 226 -11.42 7.84 15.50
C ALA A 226 -10.82 6.47 15.21
N PHE A 227 -10.08 6.36 14.11
CA PHE A 227 -9.49 5.10 13.69
C PHE A 227 -8.37 5.28 12.69
N GLU A 228 -7.51 4.26 12.59
CA GLU A 228 -6.49 4.10 11.58
C GLU A 228 -6.21 2.60 11.40
N MET A 229 -5.78 2.21 10.20
CA MET A 229 -5.53 0.81 9.87
C MET A 229 -4.23 0.65 9.09
N CYS A 230 -3.64 -0.54 9.13
CA CYS A 230 -2.59 -0.88 8.20
C CYS A 230 -3.13 -1.15 6.79
N HIS A 231 -2.39 -0.67 5.82
CA HIS A 231 -2.52 -1.09 4.43
C HIS A 231 -1.83 -2.46 4.23
N PRO A 232 -2.28 -3.30 3.29
CA PRO A 232 -1.63 -4.59 2.99
C PRO A 232 -0.16 -4.49 2.57
N CYS A 233 0.32 -3.31 2.18
CA CYS A 233 1.74 -3.03 1.92
C CYS A 233 2.51 -2.64 3.21
N GLU A 234 1.95 -2.94 4.38
CA GLU A 234 2.54 -2.73 5.71
C GLU A 234 2.90 -1.27 6.07
N TYR A 235 2.13 -0.29 5.57
CA TYR A 235 2.18 1.10 6.02
C TYR A 235 0.86 1.54 6.67
N GLN A 236 0.90 2.58 7.50
CA GLN A 236 -0.29 3.10 8.17
C GLN A 236 -1.15 3.91 7.19
N ASN A 237 -2.46 3.70 7.22
CA ASN A 237 -3.38 4.24 6.25
C ASN A 237 -4.73 4.58 6.89
N HIS A 238 -5.40 5.56 6.28
CA HIS A 238 -6.77 5.93 6.63
C HIS A 238 -6.94 6.40 8.08
N LEU A 239 -6.03 7.26 8.54
CA LEU A 239 -6.22 8.02 9.77
C LEU A 239 -7.43 8.95 9.61
N PHE A 240 -8.43 8.77 10.47
CA PHE A 240 -9.61 9.62 10.46
C PHE A 240 -10.16 9.86 11.87
N VAL A 241 -10.69 11.07 12.08
CA VAL A 241 -11.46 11.45 13.26
C VAL A 241 -12.76 12.09 12.79
N LEU A 242 -13.90 11.60 13.29
CA LEU A 242 -15.22 12.18 13.02
C LEU A 242 -15.22 13.68 13.36
N PRO A 243 -15.78 14.55 12.49
CA PRO A 243 -15.69 16.01 12.64
C PRO A 243 -16.01 16.56 14.03
N GLU A 244 -17.06 16.04 14.65
CA GLU A 244 -17.59 16.38 15.97
C GLU A 244 -16.64 16.01 17.13
N HIS A 245 -15.69 15.09 16.91
CA HIS A 245 -14.70 14.65 17.91
C HIS A 245 -13.29 15.20 17.64
N ARG A 246 -13.10 16.07 16.63
CA ARG A 246 -11.79 16.67 16.28
C ARG A 246 -11.30 17.68 17.34
N ARG A 247 -9.99 18.00 17.26
CA ARG A 247 -9.26 18.92 18.15
C ARG A 247 -9.20 18.47 19.62
N ARG A 248 -9.23 17.16 19.84
CA ARG A 248 -9.14 16.51 21.16
C ARG A 248 -7.92 15.59 21.30
N GLY A 249 -6.97 15.65 20.37
CA GLY A 249 -5.77 14.79 20.36
C GLY A 249 -5.98 13.37 19.84
N LEU A 250 -7.22 12.97 19.50
CA LEU A 250 -7.55 11.58 19.13
C LEU A 250 -6.80 11.05 17.91
N GLY A 251 -6.55 11.90 16.90
CA GLY A 251 -5.83 11.48 15.69
C GLY A 251 -4.40 11.03 16.01
N ASN A 252 -3.66 11.86 16.75
CA ASN A 252 -2.32 11.52 17.21
C ASN A 252 -2.31 10.29 18.12
N ALA A 253 -3.31 10.17 19.01
CA ALA A 253 -3.41 9.02 19.89
C ALA A 253 -3.61 7.70 19.13
N VAL A 254 -4.47 7.68 18.11
CA VAL A 254 -4.66 6.52 17.22
C VAL A 254 -3.39 6.21 16.43
N GLU A 255 -2.77 7.21 15.81
CA GLU A 255 -1.56 7.04 15.00
C GLU A 255 -0.39 6.48 15.81
N MET A 256 -0.15 7.04 17.00
CA MET A 256 0.90 6.55 17.90
C MET A 256 0.58 5.15 18.42
N ARG A 257 -0.70 4.86 18.71
CA ARG A 257 -1.10 3.53 19.15
C ARG A 257 -0.93 2.49 18.05
N LEU A 258 -1.28 2.80 16.81
CA LEU A 258 -1.06 1.90 15.67
C LEU A 258 0.43 1.70 15.43
N SER A 259 1.22 2.76 15.54
CA SER A 259 2.68 2.70 15.50
C SER A 259 3.25 1.73 16.54
N GLN A 260 2.75 1.74 17.79
CA GLN A 260 3.13 0.78 18.82
C GLN A 260 2.80 -0.69 18.47
N LEU A 261 1.71 -0.94 17.74
CA LEU A 261 1.34 -2.28 17.29
C LEU A 261 2.23 -2.77 16.14
N CYS A 262 2.63 -1.86 15.24
CA CYS A 262 3.40 -2.21 14.03
C CYS A 262 4.91 -2.38 14.26
N VAL A 263 5.45 -1.78 15.33
CA VAL A 263 6.86 -1.90 15.69
C VAL A 263 7.15 -3.21 16.44
N LYS A 264 6.16 -3.75 17.16
CA LYS A 264 6.27 -5.01 17.90
C LYS A 264 6.29 -6.21 16.97
#